data_AF-M5P9T2-F1
#
_entry.id   AF-M5P9T2-F1
#
_cell.length_a   1.000
_cell.length_b   1.000
_cell.length_c   1.000
_cell.angle_alpha   90.00
_cell.angle_beta   90.00
_cell.angle_gamma   90.00
#
_symmetry.space_group_name_H-M   'P 1'
#
loop_
_entity.id
_entity.type
_entity.pdbx_description
1 polymer ?
#
loop_
_entity_poly.entity_id
_entity_poly.type
_entity_poly.pdbx_seq_one_letter_code
_entity_poly.pdbx_strand_id
1 'polypeptide(L)' 'MTLYIKRLWSDTPPLRPQQANQLLDLYQRPVATFKDAGKAYQIGFNTALSCLGYLIANKHDES' A
#
# COMPACT_ATOMS: atom_id res chain seq x y z
N MET A 1 -4.13 -12.33 5.27
CA MET A 1 -4.24 -10.85 5.25
C MET A 1 -4.50 -10.41 3.83
N THR A 2 -5.58 -9.68 3.59
CA THR A 2 -5.92 -9.17 2.25
C THR A 2 -5.63 -7.69 2.23
N LEU A 3 -4.58 -7.30 1.49
CA LEU A 3 -4.22 -5.90 1.30
C LEU A 3 -5.11 -5.28 0.23
N TYR A 4 -5.43 -4.01 0.41
CA TYR A 4 -6.13 -3.20 -0.58
C TYR A 4 -5.64 -1.75 -0.53
N ILE A 5 -5.85 -1.01 -1.62
CA ILE A 5 -5.50 0.40 -1.70
C ILE A 5 -6.75 1.24 -1.42
N LYS A 6 -6.67 2.06 -0.38
CA LYS A 6 -7.69 3.03 -0.01
C LYS A 6 -7.34 4.39 -0.60
N ARG A 7 -8.34 5.11 -1.14
CA ARG A 7 -8.21 6.54 -1.46
C ARG A 7 -8.46 7.36 -0.21
N LEU A 8 -7.58 8.32 0.07
CA LEU A 8 -7.66 9.17 1.25
C LEU A 8 -8.51 10.42 1.01
N TRP A 9 -8.49 10.96 -0.21
CA TRP A 9 -9.22 12.17 -0.57
C TRP A 9 -10.22 11.90 -1.70
N SER A 10 -11.25 12.73 -1.79
CA SER A 10 -12.34 12.59 -2.76
C SER A 10 -11.92 12.98 -4.19
N ASP A 11 -10.94 13.87 -4.31
CA ASP A 11 -10.34 14.36 -5.55
C ASP A 11 -9.21 13.46 -6.07
N THR A 12 -8.70 12.53 -5.25
CA THR A 12 -7.70 11.55 -5.69
C THR A 12 -8.27 10.68 -6.82
N PRO A 13 -7.61 10.62 -7.99
CA PRO A 13 -8.11 9.85 -9.13
C PRO A 13 -8.20 8.35 -8.79
N PRO A 14 -9.16 7.61 -9.37
CA PRO A 14 -9.23 6.17 -9.16
C PRO A 14 -8.04 5.47 -9.86
N LEU A 15 -7.44 4.50 -9.18
CA LEU A 15 -6.44 3.63 -9.78
C LEU A 15 -7.11 2.61 -10.69
N ARG A 16 -6.51 2.34 -11.85
CA ARG A 16 -6.90 1.19 -12.67
C ARG A 16 -6.52 -0.10 -11.93
N PRO A 17 -7.26 -1.22 -12.12
CA PRO A 17 -6.97 -2.49 -11.45
C PRO A 17 -5.50 -2.94 -11.61
N GLN A 18 -4.92 -2.76 -12.80
CA GLN A 18 -3.51 -3.08 -13.06
C GLN A 18 -2.55 -2.26 -12.20
N GLN A 19 -2.80 -0.95 -12.04
CA GLN A 19 -1.94 -0.08 -11.23
C GLN A 19 -2.04 -0.45 -9.75
N ALA A 20 -3.24 -0.80 -9.29
CA ALA A 20 -3.44 -1.24 -7.91
C ALA A 20 -2.68 -2.54 -7.63
N ASN A 21 -2.75 -3.52 -8.54
CA ASN A 21 -2.00 -4.78 -8.39
C ASN A 21 -0.48 -4.54 -8.38
N GLN A 22 0.04 -3.68 -9.26
CA GLN A 22 1.46 -3.34 -9.29
C GLN A 22 1.94 -2.70 -7.98
N LEU A 23 1.16 -1.80 -7.41
CA LEU A 23 1.50 -1.16 -6.13
C LEU A 23 1.49 -2.16 -4.97
N LEU A 24 0.52 -3.09 -4.94
CA LEU A 24 0.47 -4.15 -3.94
C LEU A 24 1.66 -5.11 -4.05
N ASP A 25 2.03 -5.50 -5.27
CA ASP A 25 3.20 -6.34 -5.52
C ASP A 25 4.48 -5.66 -5.03
N LEU A 26 4.68 -4.37 -5.36
CA LEU A 26 5.84 -3.58 -4.90
C LEU A 26 5.89 -3.43 -3.38
N TYR A 27 4.73 -3.34 -2.72
CA TYR A 27 4.63 -3.21 -1.28
C TYR A 27 4.96 -4.53 -0.54
N GLN A 28 4.61 -5.67 -1.12
CA GLN A 28 4.81 -6.99 -0.48
C GLN A 28 6.19 -7.59 -0.76
N ARG A 29 6.76 -7.35 -1.95
CA ARG A 29 8.00 -8.00 -2.40
C ARG A 29 9.17 -7.89 -1.40
N PRO A 30 9.44 -6.75 -0.76
CA PRO A 30 10.61 -6.61 0.11
C PRO A 30 10.45 -7.31 1.46
N VAL A 31 9.23 -7.50 1.96
CA VAL A 31 9.00 -8.21 3.23
C VAL A 31 9.34 -9.69 3.10
N ALA A 32 9.07 -10.29 1.94
CA ALA A 32 9.40 -11.68 1.69
C ALA A 32 10.92 -11.92 1.65
N THR A 33 11.71 -10.90 1.29
CA THR A 33 13.17 -11.01 1.10
C THR A 33 13.96 -10.48 2.29
N PHE A 34 13.50 -9.41 2.93
CA PHE A 34 14.21 -8.69 3.96
C PHE A 34 13.29 -8.53 5.17
N LYS A 35 13.51 -9.30 6.24
CA LYS A 35 12.65 -9.36 7.44
C LYS A 35 12.29 -7.97 8.01
N ASP A 36 13.16 -7.41 8.86
CA ASP A 36 12.89 -6.15 9.55
C ASP A 36 13.02 -4.94 8.62
N ALA A 37 13.96 -5.00 7.67
CA ALA A 37 14.10 -3.95 6.65
C ALA A 37 12.90 -3.88 5.71
N GLY A 38 12.17 -4.98 5.50
CA GLY A 38 10.94 -5.01 4.72
C GLY A 38 9.80 -4.26 5.41
N LYS A 39 9.72 -4.29 6.74
CA LYS A 39 8.77 -3.46 7.49
C LYS A 39 9.08 -1.98 7.34
N ALA A 40 10.35 -1.59 7.46
CA ALA A 40 10.78 -0.21 7.25
C ALA A 40 10.46 0.27 5.82
N TYR A 41 10.68 -0.58 4.82
CA TYR A 41 10.27 -0.32 3.45
C TYR A 41 8.76 -0.10 3.32
N GLN A 42 7.94 -0.97 3.92
CA GLN A 42 6.47 -0.82 3.88
C GLN A 42 6.01 0.50 4.49
N ILE A 43 6.60 0.91 5.62
CA ILE A 43 6.31 2.20 6.25
C ILE A 43 6.65 3.34 5.28
N GLY A 44 7.87 3.38 4.76
CA GLY A 44 8.30 4.42 3.82
C GLY A 44 7.46 4.46 2.55
N PHE A 45 7.11 3.30 2.00
CA PHE A 45 6.25 3.18 0.83
C PHE A 45 4.85 3.75 1.10
N ASN A 46 4.22 3.39 2.22
CA ASN A 46 2.91 3.92 2.60
C ASN A 46 2.96 5.44 2.89
N THR A 47 4.04 5.94 3.50
CA THR A 47 4.25 7.38 3.68
C THR A 47 4.35 8.13 2.35
N ALA A 48 5.09 7.60 1.38
CA ALA A 48 5.16 8.20 0.05
C ALA A 48 3.80 8.13 -0.67
N LEU A 49 3.09 7.02 -0.53
CA LEU A 49 1.79 6.81 -1.16
C LEU A 49 0.70 7.74 -0.59
N SER A 50 0.77 8.06 0.71
CA SER A 50 -0.17 8.97 1.35
C SER A 50 -0.02 10.41 0.85
N CYS A 51 1.20 10.83 0.50
CA CYS A 51 1.41 12.10 -0.21
C CYS A 51 0.71 12.16 -1.57
N LEU A 52 0.48 11.00 -2.20
CA LEU A 52 -0.26 10.87 -3.46
C LEU A 52 -1.77 10.62 -3.24
N GLY A 53 -2.23 10.61 -1.98
CA GLY A 53 -3.64 10.44 -1.63
C GLY A 53 -4.11 8.99 -1.56
N TYR A 54 -3.21 8.01 -1.44
CA TYR A 54 -3.57 6.61 -1.23
C TYR A 54 -2.89 5.97 -0.03
N LEU A 55 -3.48 4.91 0.50
CA LEU A 55 -2.95 4.14 1.62
C LEU A 55 -3.15 2.66 1.35
N ILE A 56 -2.13 1.83 1.58
CA ILE A 56 -2.29 0.37 1.59
C ILE A 56 -2.76 -0.04 2.97
N ALA A 57 -3.98 -0.56 3.04
CA ALA A 57 -4.63 -1.00 4.27
C ALA A 57 -4.85 -2.51 4.25
N ASN A 58 -5.01 -3.08 5.44
CA ASN A 58 -5.30 -4.48 5.64
C ASN A 58 -6.77 -4.63 6.03
N LYS A 59 -7.50 -5.58 5.43
CA LYS A 59 -8.92 -5.81 5.76
C LYS A 59 -9.20 -6.21 7.22
N HIS A 60 -8.18 -6.45 8.04
CA HIS A 60 -8.34 -6.83 9.44
C HIS A 60 -8.29 -5.64 10.42
N ASP A 61 -7.90 -4.45 9.97
CA ASP A 61 -7.81 -3.23 10.81
C ASP A 61 -9.09 -2.37 10.75
N GLU A 62 -10.24 -2.94 10.35
CA GLU A 62 -11.56 -2.29 10.46
C GLU A 62 -12.39 -2.89 11.61
N SER A 63 -11.73 -3.20 12.73
CA SER A 63 -12.38 -3.60 14.01
C SER A 63 -12.17 -2.54 15.08
#